data_AF-A0A1F7XA50-F1
#
_entry.id   AF-A0A1F7XA50-F1
#
_cell.length_a   1.000
_cell.length_b   1.000
_cell.length_c   1.000
_cell.angle_alpha   90.00
_cell.angle_beta   90.00
_cell.angle_gamma   90.00
#
_symmetry.space_group_name_H-M   'P 1'
#
loop_
_entity.id
_entity.type
_entity.pdbx_description
1 polymer ?
#
loop_
_entity_poly.entity_id
_entity_poly.type
_entity_poly.pdbx_seq_one_letter_code
_entity_poly.pdbx_strand_id
1 'polypeptide(L)' 'MPRFIDQHPMKPFKAEQLRGLQEAKADEFGVTHHEIIFSEKENKIWCVIDAPNKEAVRKHHEKANVKTDF' A
#
# COMPACT_ATOMS: atom_id res chain seq x y z
N MET A 1 6.13 14.95 -0.51
CA MET A 1 6.53 13.87 0.41
C MET A 1 7.42 12.91 -0.36
N PRO A 2 8.37 12.17 0.24
CA PRO A 2 9.09 11.12 -0.46
C PRO A 2 8.13 10.06 -1.02
N ARG A 3 8.49 9.48 -2.17
CA ARG A 3 7.76 8.38 -2.78
C ARG A 3 8.51 7.07 -2.62
N PHE A 4 7.76 6.02 -2.31
CA PHE A 4 8.24 4.66 -2.21
C PHE A 4 7.45 3.77 -3.16
N ILE A 5 8.10 2.72 -3.63
CA ILE A 5 7.46 1.60 -4.29
C ILE A 5 7.62 0.42 -3.35
N ASP A 6 6.54 -0.28 -3.07
CA ASP A 6 6.55 -1.55 -2.37
C ASP A 6 5.75 -2.60 -3.16
N GLN A 7 5.92 -3.85 -2.75
CA GLN A 7 5.11 -4.95 -3.24
C GLN A 7 4.70 -5.89 -2.11
N HIS A 8 3.52 -6.49 -2.27
CA HIS A 8 3.05 -7.54 -1.38
C HIS A 8 1.98 -8.42 -2.05
N PRO A 9 1.63 -9.57 -1.45
CA PRO A 9 0.54 -10.39 -1.93
C PRO A 9 -0.80 -9.65 -1.92
N MET A 10 -1.65 -9.91 -2.92
CA MET A 10 -2.97 -9.29 -3.00
C MET A 10 -3.92 -9.79 -1.92
N LYS A 11 -3.94 -11.09 -1.66
CA LYS A 11 -4.80 -11.68 -0.64
C LYS A 11 -4.39 -11.20 0.75
N PRO A 12 -5.35 -10.86 1.63
CA PRO A 12 -6.79 -11.11 1.49
C PRO A 12 -7.60 -9.98 0.82
N PHE A 13 -6.97 -8.94 0.28
CA PHE A 13 -7.66 -7.78 -0.26
C PHE A 13 -8.37 -8.07 -1.59
N LYS A 14 -9.52 -7.42 -1.78
CA LYS A 14 -10.26 -7.39 -3.05
C LYS A 14 -10.01 -6.09 -3.80
N ALA A 15 -10.18 -6.12 -5.12
CA ALA A 15 -10.03 -4.95 -5.98
C ALA A 15 -10.85 -3.73 -5.50
N GLU A 16 -12.07 -3.92 -4.98
CA GLU A 16 -12.88 -2.79 -4.50
C GLU A 16 -12.27 -2.09 -3.28
N GLN A 17 -11.63 -2.85 -2.38
CA GLN A 17 -10.95 -2.30 -1.21
C GLN A 17 -9.74 -1.45 -1.63
N LEU A 18 -8.97 -1.95 -2.61
CA LEU A 18 -7.81 -1.24 -3.15
C LEU A 18 -8.20 0.06 -3.86
N ARG A 19 -9.32 0.08 -4.59
CA ARG A 19 -9.82 1.32 -5.23
C ARG A 19 -10.13 2.41 -4.21
N GLY A 20 -10.73 2.05 -3.07
CA GLY A 20 -11.02 3.01 -2.00
C GLY A 20 -9.76 3.64 -1.37
N LEU A 21 -8.61 2.95 -1.42
CA LEU A 21 -7.35 3.45 -0.87
C LEU A 21 -6.74 4.59 -1.71
N GLN A 22 -7.02 4.65 -3.01
CA GLN A 22 -6.51 5.73 -3.88
C GLN A 22 -7.15 7.09 -3.57
N GLU A 23 -8.38 7.09 -3.06
CA GLU A 23 -9.10 8.32 -2.68
C GLU A 23 -8.93 8.65 -1.18
N ALA A 24 -8.31 7.75 -0.42
CA ALA A 24 -8.14 7.91 1.01
C ALA A 24 -7.16 9.05 1.33
N LYS A 25 -7.49 9.80 2.37
CA LYS A 25 -6.54 10.76 2.97
C LYS A 25 -5.39 10.01 3.63
N ALA A 26 -4.34 10.75 3.96
CA ALA A 26 -3.23 10.24 4.72
C ALA A 26 -3.72 9.55 6.00
N ASP A 27 -3.19 8.36 6.27
CA ASP A 27 -3.48 7.65 7.51
C ASP A 27 -2.70 8.23 8.70
N GLU A 28 -2.77 7.56 9.86
CA GLU A 28 -2.09 8.00 11.08
C GLU A 28 -0.55 8.00 10.99
N PHE A 29 0.03 7.33 9.99
CA PHE A 29 1.46 7.32 9.71
C PHE A 29 1.86 8.34 8.64
N GLY A 30 0.89 9.06 8.07
CA GLY A 30 1.10 10.02 7.00
C GLY A 30 1.23 9.36 5.62
N VAL A 31 0.72 8.14 5.42
CA VAL A 31 0.82 7.41 4.15
C VAL A 31 -0.41 7.67 3.27
N THR A 32 -0.17 7.97 2.00
CA THR A 32 -1.21 8.03 0.95
C THR A 32 -0.83 7.18 -0.24
N HIS A 33 -1.81 6.58 -0.90
CA HIS A 33 -1.61 5.81 -2.13
C HIS A 33 -1.71 6.73 -3.35
N HIS A 34 -0.62 6.85 -4.10
CA HIS A 34 -0.61 7.57 -5.37
C HIS A 34 -1.13 6.69 -6.51
N GLU A 35 -0.67 5.44 -6.56
CA GLU A 35 -1.08 4.45 -7.55
C GLU A 35 -1.03 3.06 -6.93
N ILE A 36 -1.97 2.20 -7.35
CA ILE A 36 -2.01 0.79 -6.94
C ILE A 36 -2.22 -0.03 -8.20
N ILE A 37 -1.25 -0.88 -8.52
CA ILE A 37 -1.30 -1.81 -9.64
C ILE A 37 -1.42 -3.20 -9.04
N PHE A 38 -2.39 -4.00 -9.47
CA PHE A 38 -2.59 -5.34 -8.91
C PHE A 38 -2.93 -6.37 -9.97
N SER A 39 -2.61 -7.63 -9.66
CA SER A 39 -2.98 -8.80 -10.44
C SER A 39 -3.59 -9.84 -9.50
N GLU A 40 -4.90 -10.05 -9.63
CA GLU A 40 -5.61 -11.12 -8.91
C GLU A 40 -5.08 -12.50 -9.29
N LYS A 41 -4.77 -12.70 -10.58
CA LYS A 41 -4.23 -13.95 -11.11
C LYS A 41 -2.88 -14.29 -10.49
N GLU A 42 -1.99 -13.30 -10.36
CA GLU A 42 -0.65 -13.52 -9.81
C GLU A 42 -0.58 -13.31 -8.29
N ASN A 43 -1.69 -12.88 -7.67
CA ASN A 43 -1.76 -12.53 -6.25
C ASN A 43 -0.70 -11.49 -5.86
N LYS A 44 -0.56 -10.41 -6.65
CA LYS A 44 0.42 -9.35 -6.41
C LYS A 44 -0.20 -7.97 -6.43
N ILE A 45 0.33 -7.10 -5.59
CA ILE A 45 0.09 -5.65 -5.58
C ILE A 45 1.45 -4.96 -5.63
N TRP A 46 1.51 -3.87 -6.39
CA TRP A 46 2.55 -2.85 -6.33
C TRP A 46 1.89 -1.53 -5.93
N CYS A 47 2.40 -0.92 -4.86
CA CYS A 47 1.91 0.37 -4.38
C CYS A 47 2.96 1.44 -4.64
N VAL A 48 2.54 2.53 -5.29
CA VAL A 48 3.29 3.79 -5.30
C VAL A 48 2.68 4.64 -4.20
N ILE A 49 3.45 4.89 -3.14
CA ILE A 49 2.96 5.59 -1.95
C ILE A 49 3.82 6.81 -1.63
N ASP A 50 3.16 7.86 -1.17
CA ASP A 50 3.79 9.02 -0.55
C ASP A 50 3.82 8.77 0.97
N ALA A 51 5.00 8.89 1.60
CA ALA A 51 5.17 8.67 3.04
C ALA A 51 6.33 9.49 3.63
N PRO A 52 6.34 9.82 4.93
CA PRO A 52 7.44 10.57 5.54
C PRO A 52 8.79 9.85 5.48
N ASN A 53 8.80 8.53 5.64
CA ASN A 53 9.99 7.68 5.61
C ASN A 53 9.60 6.19 5.45
N LYS A 54 10.60 5.31 5.29
CA LYS A 54 10.40 3.85 5.16
C LYS A 54 9.72 3.20 6.38
N GLU A 55 9.91 3.75 7.58
CA GLU A 55 9.28 3.20 8.79
C GLU A 55 7.77 3.44 8.80
N ALA A 56 7.30 4.59 8.32
CA ALA A 56 5.88 4.87 8.14
C ALA A 56 5.23 3.87 7.17
N VAL A 57 5.92 3.55 6.06
CA VAL A 57 5.46 2.52 5.12
C VAL A 57 5.36 1.15 5.80
N ARG A 58 6.37 0.75 6.58
CA ARG A 58 6.33 -0.52 7.31
C ARG A 58 5.15 -0.58 8.28
N LYS A 59 4.93 0.48 9.08
CA LYS A 59 3.82 0.56 10.04
C LYS A 59 2.45 0.51 9.36
N HIS A 60 2.30 1.18 8.22
CA HIS A 60 1.09 1.14 7.40
C HIS A 60 0.71 -0.30 7.03
N HIS A 61 1.67 -1.06 6.50
CA HIS A 61 1.44 -2.45 6.09
C HIS A 61 1.27 -3.41 7.29
N GLU A 62 2.03 -3.21 8.37
CA GLU A 62 1.88 -4.01 9.60
C GLU A 62 0.50 -3.87 10.23
N LYS A 63 -0.10 -2.67 10.19
CA LYS A 63 -1.48 -2.45 10.63
C LYS A 63 -2.49 -3.28 9.82
N ALA A 64 -2.22 -3.50 8.53
CA ALA A 64 -3.01 -4.37 7.68
C ALA A 64 -2.62 -5.85 7.79
N ASN A 65 -1.70 -6.19 8.69
CA ASN A 65 -1.11 -7.52 8.86
C ASN A 65 -0.43 -8.05 7.58
N VAL A 66 0.18 -7.14 6.83
CA VAL A 66 0.91 -7.40 5.58
C VAL A 66 2.39 -7.14 5.81
N LYS A 67 3.22 -8.07 5.33
CA LYS A 67 4.65 -7.85 5.22
C LYS A 67 4.97 -7.38 3.80
N THR A 68 5.60 -6.23 3.69
CA THR A 68 6.05 -5.65 2.41
C THR A 68 7.51 -5.93 2.15
N ASP A 69 7.82 -6.17 0.88
CA ASP A 69 9.18 -6.16 0.34
C ASP A 69 9.39 -4.84 -0.41
N PHE A 70 10.58 -4.24 -0.26
CA PHE A 70 11.00 -2.99 -0.91
C PHE A 70 12.09 -3.24 -1.94
#